data_AF-X0W2Q2-F1
#
_entry.id   AF-X0W2Q2-F1
#
_cell.length_a   1.000
_cell.length_b   1.000
_cell.length_c   1.000
_cell.angle_alpha   90.00
_cell.angle_beta   90.00
_cell.angle_gamma   90.00
#
_symmetry.space_group_name_H-M   'P 1'
#
loop_
_entity.id
_entity.type
_entity.pdbx_description
1 polymer ?
#
loop_
_entity_poly.entity_id
_entity_poly.type
_entity_poly.pdbx_seq_one_letter_code
_entity_poly.pdbx_strand_id
1 'polypeptide(L)'
;GSLLLEPATTNAFTYSNDFSQTAWTKDGIDSPPPSGFDFPSDDEPDGGWRMQETATSEKHRVYRTGAWGADDRTVSIYVKPDERTLFYIGNSTSSVGAYFNLTDGTVANIVDGVGKPVVAGIETFTDGWFRCWVTHKTDAGTSTLEFMPTTSTSSTTYTGDGTSGLFISSIQREDGQTYPTTYIPTLAATVNRGIDTGIATQPNDALYTDNEGTLFFEGRMVNDTDPVFSSWGLSDSASQNRATLYYQDTRIRC
;
A
#
# COMPACT_ATOMS: atom_id res chain seq x y z
N GLY A 1 17.35 5.18 3.01
CA GLY A 1 16.19 4.32 3.19
C GLY A 1 16.18 3.88 4.62
N SER A 2 15.03 3.97 5.29
CA SER A 2 14.86 3.52 6.67
C SER A 2 14.39 2.06 6.70
N LEU A 3 14.79 1.29 7.71
CA LEU A 3 14.19 -0.02 7.96
C LEU A 3 12.73 0.17 8.38
N LEU A 4 11.80 -0.30 7.57
CA LEU A 4 10.37 -0.32 7.91
C LEU A 4 10.08 -1.60 8.70
N LEU A 5 9.73 -1.45 9.98
CA LEU A 5 9.24 -2.55 10.83
C LEU A 5 7.72 -2.43 10.92
N GLU A 6 7.03 -3.48 10.54
CA GLU A 6 5.58 -3.49 10.45
C GLU A 6 4.93 -4.41 11.52
N PRO A 7 3.72 -4.07 11.98
CA PRO A 7 3.01 -4.85 12.98
C PRO A 7 2.51 -6.19 12.42
N ALA A 8 2.15 -7.09 13.33
CA ALA A 8 1.36 -8.25 12.95
C ALA A 8 -0.01 -7.77 12.43
N THR A 9 -0.44 -8.34 11.31
CA THR A 9 -1.68 -7.94 10.64
C THR A 9 -2.16 -9.05 9.71
N THR A 10 -3.38 -8.90 9.21
CA THR A 10 -4.06 -9.86 8.36
C THR A 10 -4.68 -9.13 7.20
N ASN A 11 -4.47 -9.62 5.97
CA ASN A 11 -5.34 -9.24 4.88
C ASN A 11 -6.65 -10.01 5.01
N ALA A 12 -7.70 -9.32 5.44
CA ALA A 12 -9.00 -9.90 5.71
C ALA A 12 -9.81 -10.20 4.43
N PHE A 13 -9.31 -9.80 3.26
CA PHE A 13 -9.87 -10.21 1.98
C PHE A 13 -9.23 -11.49 1.50
N THR A 14 -10.04 -12.44 1.04
CA THR A 14 -9.61 -13.53 0.15
C THR A 14 -9.43 -13.04 -1.28
N TYR A 15 -8.69 -13.75 -2.11
CA TYR A 15 -8.51 -13.47 -3.54
C TYR A 15 -8.05 -12.03 -3.80
N SER A 16 -7.13 -11.54 -2.98
CA SER A 16 -6.73 -10.12 -2.94
C SER A 16 -6.11 -9.61 -4.24
N ASN A 17 -5.64 -10.51 -5.11
CA ASN A 17 -5.23 -10.19 -6.47
C ASN A 17 -5.88 -11.08 -7.54
N ASP A 18 -7.03 -11.69 -7.27
CA ASP A 18 -7.78 -12.46 -8.27
C ASP A 18 -9.20 -11.90 -8.39
N PHE A 19 -9.35 -10.95 -9.32
CA PHE A 19 -10.60 -10.27 -9.56
C PHE A 19 -11.61 -11.11 -10.34
N SER A 20 -11.25 -12.29 -10.87
CA SER A 20 -12.18 -13.20 -11.54
C SER A 20 -13.18 -13.85 -10.57
N GLN A 21 -12.84 -13.88 -9.28
CA GLN A 21 -13.64 -14.55 -8.25
C GLN A 21 -14.92 -13.78 -7.92
N THR A 22 -15.96 -14.53 -7.56
CA THR A 22 -17.30 -14.01 -7.22
C THR A 22 -17.30 -13.13 -5.98
N ALA A 23 -16.28 -13.29 -5.13
CA ALA A 23 -16.08 -12.42 -3.98
C ALA A 23 -15.82 -10.96 -4.38
N TRP A 24 -15.47 -10.66 -5.63
CA TRP A 24 -15.40 -9.30 -6.17
C TRP A 24 -16.58 -9.04 -7.12
N THR A 25 -17.49 -8.16 -6.74
CA THR A 25 -18.56 -7.73 -7.65
C THR A 25 -18.05 -6.60 -8.54
N LYS A 26 -18.46 -6.60 -9.81
CA LYS A 26 -18.09 -5.61 -10.82
C LYS A 26 -19.36 -4.97 -11.36
N ASP A 27 -19.34 -3.66 -11.51
CA ASP A 27 -20.51 -2.85 -11.87
C ASP A 27 -20.04 -1.72 -12.78
N GLY A 28 -20.66 -1.56 -13.95
CA GLY A 28 -20.21 -0.62 -14.98
C GLY A 28 -18.80 -0.89 -15.54
N ILE A 29 -18.39 -2.16 -15.68
CA ILE A 29 -17.06 -2.57 -16.19
C ILE A 29 -17.20 -3.56 -17.36
N ASP A 30 -16.54 -3.28 -18.48
CA ASP A 30 -16.64 -4.05 -19.74
C ASP A 30 -15.47 -5.04 -19.98
N SER A 31 -14.44 -4.98 -19.15
CA SER A 31 -13.29 -5.89 -19.23
C SER A 31 -13.45 -7.08 -18.29
N PRO A 32 -13.54 -8.34 -18.76
CA PRO A 32 -13.50 -9.49 -17.86
C PRO A 32 -12.09 -9.61 -17.24
N PRO A 33 -11.96 -9.72 -15.91
CA PRO A 33 -10.65 -9.91 -15.29
C PRO A 33 -10.08 -11.30 -15.60
N PRO A 34 -8.79 -11.38 -15.95
CA PRO A 34 -8.05 -12.64 -15.90
C PRO A 34 -8.04 -13.25 -14.50
N SER A 35 -7.75 -14.55 -14.43
CA SER A 35 -7.55 -15.26 -13.17
C SER A 35 -6.12 -15.08 -12.67
N GLY A 36 -5.97 -14.41 -11.53
CA GLY A 36 -4.66 -14.15 -10.90
C GLY A 36 -3.77 -13.19 -11.70
N PHE A 37 -3.00 -12.39 -10.98
CA PHE A 37 -1.94 -11.54 -11.52
C PHE A 37 -0.74 -11.61 -10.59
N ASP A 38 0.43 -11.39 -11.14
CA ASP A 38 1.61 -11.13 -10.31
C ASP A 38 1.56 -9.72 -9.73
N PHE A 39 2.24 -9.53 -8.61
CA PHE A 39 2.38 -8.24 -7.98
C PHE A 39 3.20 -7.32 -8.90
N PRO A 40 2.79 -6.05 -9.11
CA PRO A 40 3.62 -5.10 -9.82
C PRO A 40 5.01 -5.03 -9.22
N SER A 41 6.02 -5.34 -10.00
CA SER A 41 7.41 -5.24 -9.56
C SER A 41 8.27 -4.70 -10.70
N ASP A 42 9.48 -4.25 -10.39
CA ASP A 42 10.42 -3.81 -11.41
C ASP A 42 10.67 -4.88 -12.49
N ASP A 43 10.50 -6.17 -12.15
CA ASP A 43 10.65 -7.31 -13.07
C ASP A 43 9.33 -7.67 -13.82
N GLU A 44 8.17 -7.29 -13.29
CA GLU A 44 6.82 -7.54 -13.82
C GLU A 44 5.97 -6.25 -13.75
N PRO A 45 6.32 -5.19 -14.52
CA PRO A 45 5.74 -3.84 -14.34
C PRO A 45 4.29 -3.71 -14.83
N ASP A 46 3.78 -4.72 -15.54
CA ASP A 46 2.43 -4.78 -16.12
C ASP A 46 1.49 -5.71 -15.33
N GLY A 47 1.89 -6.17 -14.13
CA GLY A 47 1.06 -7.02 -13.28
C GLY A 47 -0.23 -6.33 -12.83
N GLY A 48 -1.39 -6.83 -13.22
CA GLY A 48 -2.69 -6.35 -12.74
C GLY A 48 -3.81 -6.46 -13.76
N TRP A 49 -5.02 -6.09 -13.33
CA TRP A 49 -6.19 -6.08 -14.19
C TRP A 49 -6.55 -4.67 -14.62
N ARG A 50 -6.67 -4.46 -15.94
CA ARG A 50 -7.25 -3.24 -16.49
C ARG A 50 -8.76 -3.20 -16.28
N MET A 51 -9.23 -2.32 -15.40
CA MET A 51 -10.64 -1.99 -15.26
C MET A 51 -11.05 -0.99 -16.34
N GLN A 52 -11.72 -1.48 -17.38
CA GLN A 52 -12.32 -0.65 -18.42
C GLN A 52 -13.77 -0.34 -18.08
N GLU A 53 -14.13 0.94 -18.03
CA GLU A 53 -15.50 1.37 -17.79
C GLU A 53 -16.42 1.08 -18.99
N THR A 54 -17.71 0.93 -18.72
CA THR A 54 -18.78 0.88 -19.74
C THR A 54 -19.13 2.27 -20.27
N ALA A 55 -19.82 2.34 -21.41
CA ALA A 55 -20.33 3.60 -21.99
C ALA A 55 -21.67 4.07 -21.39
N THR A 56 -21.85 3.94 -20.08
CA THR A 56 -23.12 4.16 -19.35
C THR A 56 -22.95 5.16 -18.22
N SER A 57 -24.06 5.77 -17.77
CA SER A 57 -24.06 6.73 -16.66
C SER A 57 -24.30 6.03 -15.32
N GLU A 58 -23.23 5.56 -14.68
CA GLU A 58 -23.30 4.83 -13.42
C GLU A 58 -22.01 4.95 -12.61
N LYS A 59 -21.84 4.08 -11.60
CA LYS A 59 -20.54 3.86 -10.96
C LYS A 59 -19.80 2.80 -11.75
N HIS A 60 -18.52 3.02 -12.04
CA HIS A 60 -17.67 2.04 -12.73
C HIS A 60 -16.71 1.42 -11.73
N ARG A 61 -17.13 0.37 -11.02
CA ARG A 61 -16.49 -0.07 -9.77
C ARG A 61 -16.27 -1.56 -9.66
N VAL A 62 -15.31 -1.90 -8.82
CA VAL A 62 -15.16 -3.21 -8.21
C VAL A 62 -15.39 -3.04 -6.71
N TYR A 63 -16.19 -3.93 -6.13
CA TYR A 63 -16.56 -3.77 -4.73
C TYR A 63 -16.74 -5.09 -4.01
N ARG A 64 -16.72 -4.98 -2.67
CA ARG A 64 -17.00 -6.06 -1.73
C ARG A 64 -18.02 -5.64 -0.70
N THR A 65 -19.02 -6.49 -0.50
CA THR A 65 -19.98 -6.36 0.59
C THR A 65 -19.79 -7.51 1.58
N GLY A 66 -19.75 -7.20 2.87
CA GLY A 66 -19.68 -8.21 3.91
C GLY A 66 -20.06 -7.67 5.29
N ALA A 67 -20.18 -8.55 6.27
CA ALA A 67 -20.42 -8.18 7.66
C ALA A 67 -19.08 -7.88 8.36
N TRP A 68 -18.90 -6.67 8.87
CA TRP A 68 -17.66 -6.20 9.49
C TRP A 68 -17.89 -5.79 10.96
N GLY A 69 -16.82 -5.80 11.74
CA GLY A 69 -16.81 -5.32 13.13
C GLY A 69 -16.74 -3.80 13.25
N ALA A 70 -16.97 -3.28 14.47
CA ALA A 70 -16.90 -1.86 14.76
C ALA A 70 -15.46 -1.42 15.07
N ASP A 71 -14.59 -1.47 14.07
CA ASP A 71 -13.16 -1.18 14.19
C ASP A 71 -12.73 -0.06 13.23
N ASP A 72 -11.62 0.60 13.57
CA ASP A 72 -10.83 1.32 12.58
C ASP A 72 -10.16 0.30 11.66
N ARG A 73 -10.06 0.58 10.38
CA ARG A 73 -9.40 -0.32 9.42
C ARG A 73 -8.72 0.47 8.34
N THR A 74 -7.62 -0.07 7.86
CA THR A 74 -6.94 0.45 6.69
C THR A 74 -7.19 -0.42 5.49
N VAL A 75 -7.55 0.21 4.38
CA VAL A 75 -7.72 -0.41 3.07
C VAL A 75 -6.66 0.15 2.15
N SER A 76 -6.00 -0.70 1.38
CA SER A 76 -5.06 -0.27 0.35
C SER A 76 -5.22 -1.07 -0.94
N ILE A 77 -4.79 -0.48 -2.05
CA ILE A 77 -4.82 -1.05 -3.40
C ILE A 77 -3.71 -0.41 -4.23
N TYR A 78 -3.16 -1.18 -5.16
CA TYR A 78 -2.22 -0.69 -6.16
C TYR A 78 -2.98 -0.32 -7.42
N VAL A 79 -2.69 0.87 -7.96
CA VAL A 79 -3.36 1.45 -9.11
C VAL A 79 -2.33 2.07 -10.05
N LYS A 80 -2.41 1.76 -11.34
CA LYS A 80 -1.60 2.42 -12.39
C LYS A 80 -2.56 3.13 -13.37
N PRO A 81 -2.37 4.44 -13.59
CA PRO A 81 -3.23 5.17 -14.52
C PRO A 81 -3.06 4.61 -15.94
N ASP A 82 -4.16 4.65 -16.69
CA ASP A 82 -4.15 4.51 -18.14
C ASP A 82 -4.76 5.80 -18.72
N GLU A 83 -5.96 5.78 -19.30
CA GLU A 83 -6.66 7.01 -19.68
C GLU A 83 -7.34 7.70 -18.49
N ARG A 84 -7.69 6.96 -17.43
CA ARG A 84 -8.24 7.53 -16.18
C ARG A 84 -7.12 7.77 -15.17
N THR A 85 -7.06 9.00 -14.68
CA THR A 85 -6.05 9.44 -13.71
C THR A 85 -6.63 9.85 -12.36
N LEU A 86 -7.95 9.74 -12.18
CA LEU A 86 -8.59 9.88 -10.86
C LEU A 86 -9.14 8.54 -10.40
N PHE A 87 -8.89 8.24 -9.13
CA PHE A 87 -9.30 6.99 -8.49
C PHE A 87 -9.97 7.27 -7.15
N TYR A 88 -10.92 6.43 -6.76
CA TYR A 88 -11.65 6.55 -5.51
C TYR A 88 -11.65 5.22 -4.75
N ILE A 89 -11.31 5.31 -3.46
CA ILE A 89 -11.56 4.25 -2.47
C ILE A 89 -12.64 4.78 -1.54
N GLY A 90 -13.71 4.01 -1.34
CA GLY A 90 -14.73 4.42 -0.39
C GLY A 90 -15.56 3.29 0.16
N ASN A 91 -16.28 3.61 1.23
CA ASN A 91 -17.28 2.77 1.83
C ASN A 91 -18.64 3.44 1.67
N SER A 92 -19.47 2.93 0.77
CA SER A 92 -20.77 3.57 0.49
C SER A 92 -21.76 3.43 1.63
N THR A 93 -21.64 2.39 2.48
CA THR A 93 -22.49 2.24 3.66
C THR A 93 -22.19 3.28 4.73
N SER A 94 -20.91 3.58 4.96
CA SER A 94 -20.49 4.59 5.94
C SER A 94 -20.35 6.00 5.35
N SER A 95 -20.53 6.16 4.02
CA SER A 95 -20.35 7.43 3.30
C SER A 95 -18.99 8.06 3.58
N VAL A 96 -17.94 7.24 3.57
CA VAL A 96 -16.55 7.64 3.80
C VAL A 96 -15.68 7.25 2.61
N GLY A 97 -14.58 7.96 2.38
CA GLY A 97 -13.63 7.59 1.34
C GLY A 97 -12.61 8.68 1.02
N ALA A 98 -11.83 8.47 -0.02
CA ALA A 98 -10.90 9.45 -0.55
C ALA A 98 -10.75 9.33 -2.06
N TYR A 99 -10.53 10.47 -2.70
CA TYR A 99 -10.19 10.61 -4.10
C TYR A 99 -8.69 10.83 -4.23
N PHE A 100 -8.10 10.20 -5.24
CA PHE A 100 -6.67 10.23 -5.52
C PHE A 100 -6.46 10.75 -6.95
N ASN A 101 -5.49 11.65 -7.12
CA ASN A 101 -5.02 12.10 -8.42
C ASN A 101 -3.70 11.39 -8.73
N LEU A 102 -3.76 10.46 -9.68
CA LEU A 102 -2.64 9.62 -10.12
C LEU A 102 -1.69 10.36 -11.08
N THR A 103 -2.09 11.52 -11.62
CA THR A 103 -1.19 12.37 -12.41
C THR A 103 -0.16 13.03 -11.50
N ASP A 104 -0.64 13.56 -10.37
CA ASP A 104 0.19 14.33 -9.43
C ASP A 104 0.69 13.48 -8.26
N GLY A 105 0.17 12.25 -8.09
CA GLY A 105 0.49 11.40 -6.95
C GLY A 105 -0.01 11.98 -5.62
N THR A 106 -1.23 12.52 -5.59
CA THR A 106 -1.77 13.24 -4.41
C THR A 106 -3.15 12.74 -3.98
N VAL A 107 -3.46 12.91 -2.69
CA VAL A 107 -4.84 12.80 -2.18
C VAL A 107 -5.58 14.06 -2.61
N ALA A 108 -6.56 13.91 -3.49
CA ALA A 108 -7.27 15.01 -4.12
C ALA A 108 -8.47 15.51 -3.29
N ASN A 109 -9.15 14.61 -2.58
CA ASN A 109 -10.24 14.95 -1.67
C ASN A 109 -10.48 13.83 -0.65
N ILE A 110 -10.96 14.19 0.55
CA ILE A 110 -11.36 13.26 1.61
C ILE A 110 -12.85 13.44 1.87
N VAL A 111 -13.58 12.33 2.01
CA VAL A 111 -15.00 12.30 2.35
C VAL A 111 -15.15 11.72 3.74
N ASP A 112 -15.47 12.57 4.71
CA ASP A 112 -15.76 12.17 6.08
C ASP A 112 -17.24 11.80 6.25
N GLY A 113 -17.49 10.71 6.94
CA GLY A 113 -18.81 10.35 7.43
C GLY A 113 -19.08 11.03 8.77
N VAL A 114 -20.36 11.15 9.15
CA VAL A 114 -20.73 11.73 10.45
C VAL A 114 -20.11 10.91 11.59
N GLY A 115 -19.15 11.50 12.30
CA GLY A 115 -18.41 10.84 13.39
C GLY A 115 -17.42 9.76 12.93
N LYS A 116 -17.08 9.72 11.63
CA LYS A 116 -16.20 8.72 11.01
C LYS A 116 -15.11 9.44 10.20
N PRO A 117 -14.10 10.01 10.88
CA PRO A 117 -13.01 10.69 10.20
C PRO A 117 -12.24 9.71 9.31
N VAL A 118 -11.76 10.22 8.19
CA VAL A 118 -10.96 9.48 7.22
C VAL A 118 -9.54 10.03 7.18
N VAL A 119 -8.57 9.11 7.18
CA VAL A 119 -7.18 9.41 6.83
C VAL A 119 -6.87 8.67 5.54
N ALA A 120 -6.15 9.31 4.63
CA ALA A 120 -5.78 8.71 3.35
C ALA A 120 -4.37 9.09 2.96
N GLY A 121 -3.77 8.26 2.12
CA GLY A 121 -2.45 8.53 1.57
C GLY A 121 -2.24 7.81 0.24
N ILE A 122 -1.21 8.26 -0.46
CA ILE A 122 -0.79 7.72 -1.74
C ILE A 122 0.74 7.64 -1.73
N GLU A 123 1.25 6.50 -2.19
CA GLU A 123 2.68 6.25 -2.38
C GLU A 123 2.93 6.00 -3.86
N THR A 124 4.06 6.50 -4.38
CA THR A 124 4.44 6.40 -5.80
C THR A 124 5.58 5.40 -5.97
N PHE A 125 5.47 4.55 -6.99
CA PHE A 125 6.47 3.57 -7.38
C PHE A 125 7.12 3.96 -8.72
N THR A 126 8.33 3.46 -8.98
CA THR A 126 9.17 3.83 -10.14
C THR A 126 8.63 3.33 -11.49
N ASP A 127 7.76 2.33 -11.46
CA ASP A 127 7.12 1.68 -12.61
C ASP A 127 5.75 2.30 -12.98
N GLY A 128 5.39 3.42 -12.35
CA GLY A 128 4.15 4.16 -12.59
C GLY A 128 2.95 3.66 -11.78
N TRP A 129 3.14 2.65 -10.93
CA TRP A 129 2.12 2.26 -9.96
C TRP A 129 2.06 3.24 -8.80
N PHE A 130 0.87 3.33 -8.21
CA PHE A 130 0.61 4.04 -6.98
C PHE A 130 -0.06 3.10 -5.99
N ARG A 131 0.31 3.19 -4.72
CA ARG A 131 -0.46 2.57 -3.65
C ARG A 131 -1.35 3.60 -3.01
N CYS A 132 -2.65 3.51 -3.27
CA CYS A 132 -3.66 4.36 -2.64
C CYS A 132 -4.22 3.65 -1.40
N TRP A 133 -4.44 4.39 -0.32
CA TRP A 133 -4.99 3.81 0.91
C TRP A 133 -5.88 4.77 1.70
N VAL A 134 -6.79 4.19 2.47
CA VAL A 134 -7.75 4.88 3.33
C VAL A 134 -7.88 4.14 4.65
N THR A 135 -7.71 4.85 5.76
CA THR A 135 -8.10 4.43 7.10
C THR A 135 -9.44 5.05 7.46
N HIS A 136 -10.42 4.23 7.80
CA HIS A 136 -11.74 4.69 8.22
C HIS A 136 -12.38 3.76 9.25
N LYS A 137 -13.36 4.28 9.97
CA LYS A 137 -14.20 3.51 10.88
C LYS A 137 -15.49 3.06 10.18
N THR A 138 -15.96 1.86 10.52
CA THR A 138 -17.33 1.42 10.21
C THR A 138 -18.03 1.00 11.48
N ASP A 139 -19.36 1.02 11.46
CA ASP A 139 -20.16 0.41 12.51
C ASP A 139 -20.26 -1.10 12.25
N ALA A 140 -20.53 -1.87 13.30
CA ALA A 140 -20.75 -3.30 13.15
C ALA A 140 -21.98 -3.55 12.26
N GLY A 141 -21.81 -4.36 11.22
CA GLY A 141 -22.88 -4.69 10.28
C GLY A 141 -22.42 -4.85 8.85
N THR A 142 -23.37 -4.83 7.92
CA THR A 142 -23.09 -4.89 6.49
C THR A 142 -22.34 -3.63 6.06
N SER A 143 -21.28 -3.80 5.29
CA SER A 143 -20.49 -2.71 4.75
C SER A 143 -20.09 -3.01 3.32
N THR A 144 -20.09 -1.98 2.47
CA THR A 144 -19.72 -2.08 1.05
C THR A 144 -18.50 -1.21 0.76
N LEU A 145 -17.35 -1.86 0.51
CA LEU A 145 -16.11 -1.22 0.07
C LEU A 145 -16.04 -1.16 -1.44
N GLU A 146 -15.69 -0.01 -1.99
CA GLU A 146 -15.70 0.26 -3.43
C GLU A 146 -14.36 0.83 -3.89
N PHE A 147 -13.94 0.39 -5.07
CA PHE A 147 -12.74 0.82 -5.77
C PHE A 147 -13.14 1.19 -7.20
N MET A 148 -12.86 2.41 -7.64
CA MET A 148 -13.32 2.87 -8.96
C MET A 148 -12.48 3.99 -9.56
N PRO A 149 -12.30 4.03 -10.89
CA PRO A 149 -12.01 5.29 -11.57
C PRO A 149 -13.10 6.33 -11.33
N THR A 150 -12.74 7.60 -11.54
CA THR A 150 -13.70 8.71 -11.59
C THR A 150 -13.22 9.79 -12.56
N THR A 151 -14.08 10.76 -12.83
CA THR A 151 -13.80 11.96 -13.64
C THR A 151 -13.90 13.24 -12.81
N SER A 152 -14.18 13.14 -11.51
CA SER A 152 -14.24 14.27 -10.59
C SER A 152 -13.83 13.86 -9.18
N THR A 153 -13.52 14.85 -8.34
CA THR A 153 -13.14 14.63 -6.93
C THR A 153 -14.32 14.72 -5.95
N SER A 154 -15.55 14.80 -6.46
CA SER A 154 -16.76 14.99 -5.65
C SER A 154 -17.95 14.12 -6.09
N SER A 155 -17.81 13.36 -7.17
CA SER A 155 -18.82 12.43 -7.66
C SER A 155 -18.19 11.07 -7.94
N THR A 156 -18.92 10.02 -7.59
CA THR A 156 -18.59 8.62 -7.93
C THR A 156 -19.33 8.12 -9.16
N THR A 157 -20.24 8.93 -9.72
CA THR A 157 -21.00 8.57 -10.93
C THR A 157 -20.66 9.51 -12.06
N TYR A 158 -20.48 8.95 -13.24
CA TYR A 158 -20.26 9.69 -14.48
C TYR A 158 -20.69 8.84 -15.67
N THR A 159 -20.79 9.45 -16.86
CA THR A 159 -21.00 8.70 -18.10
C THR A 159 -19.65 8.27 -18.62
N GLY A 160 -19.38 6.96 -18.56
CA GLY A 160 -18.16 6.41 -19.15
C GLY A 160 -18.17 6.46 -20.67
N ASP A 161 -17.01 6.27 -21.28
CA ASP A 161 -16.83 6.26 -22.74
C ASP A 161 -16.71 4.86 -23.34
N GLY A 162 -16.71 3.82 -22.50
CA GLY A 162 -16.61 2.42 -22.94
C GLY A 162 -15.20 1.97 -23.31
N THR A 163 -14.17 2.82 -23.15
CA THR A 163 -12.80 2.55 -23.60
C THR A 163 -11.74 2.87 -22.54
N SER A 164 -11.92 3.96 -21.79
CA SER A 164 -11.01 4.44 -20.77
C SER A 164 -10.96 3.52 -19.56
N GLY A 165 -9.81 3.45 -18.91
CA GLY A 165 -9.68 2.66 -17.70
C GLY A 165 -8.47 3.04 -16.86
N LEU A 166 -8.16 2.15 -15.92
CA LEU A 166 -6.94 2.12 -15.15
C LEU A 166 -6.64 0.67 -14.72
N PHE A 167 -5.41 0.38 -14.32
CA PHE A 167 -5.04 -0.94 -13.83
C PHE A 167 -5.14 -0.99 -12.31
N ILE A 168 -5.63 -2.11 -11.78
CA ILE A 168 -5.66 -2.38 -10.35
C ILE A 168 -4.99 -3.70 -9.99
N SER A 169 -4.45 -3.77 -8.78
CA SER A 169 -3.82 -4.95 -8.21
C SER A 169 -3.86 -4.92 -6.68
N SER A 170 -3.79 -6.10 -6.07
CA SER A 170 -3.33 -6.26 -4.68
C SER A 170 -4.15 -5.47 -3.63
N ILE A 171 -5.43 -5.81 -3.52
CA ILE A 171 -6.33 -5.19 -2.54
C ILE A 171 -6.13 -5.80 -1.16
N GLN A 172 -5.96 -4.95 -0.15
CA GLN A 172 -5.76 -5.36 1.23
C GLN A 172 -6.70 -4.60 2.17
N ARG A 173 -7.32 -5.33 3.11
CA ARG A 173 -8.04 -4.76 4.25
C ARG A 173 -7.44 -5.27 5.55
N GLU A 174 -7.06 -4.35 6.41
CA GLU A 174 -6.40 -4.62 7.67
C GLU A 174 -7.21 -3.97 8.80
N ASP A 175 -7.94 -4.79 9.54
CA ASP A 175 -8.75 -4.34 10.66
C ASP A 175 -7.83 -4.01 11.86
N GLY A 176 -8.05 -2.87 12.52
CA GLY A 176 -7.25 -2.36 13.63
C GLY A 176 -6.00 -1.55 13.25
N GLN A 177 -5.61 -1.51 11.97
CA GLN A 177 -4.43 -0.78 11.51
C GLN A 177 -4.74 0.69 11.19
N THR A 178 -3.77 1.57 11.44
CA THR A 178 -3.86 3.03 11.21
C THR A 178 -3.08 3.50 9.98
N TYR A 179 -2.34 2.60 9.34
CA TYR A 179 -1.62 2.78 8.10
C TYR A 179 -1.51 1.41 7.41
N PRO A 180 -1.23 1.37 6.09
CA PRO A 180 -1.28 0.12 5.38
C PRO A 180 0.11 -0.58 5.45
N THR A 181 0.18 -1.88 5.76
CA THR A 181 1.47 -2.61 5.80
C THR A 181 1.85 -3.17 4.44
N THR A 182 3.02 -3.77 4.23
CA THR A 182 3.32 -4.52 3.00
C THR A 182 2.16 -5.48 2.65
N TYR A 183 1.89 -5.56 1.35
CA TYR A 183 0.80 -6.36 0.82
C TYR A 183 0.98 -7.85 1.18
N ILE A 184 -0.09 -8.44 1.72
CA ILE A 184 -0.18 -9.85 2.10
C ILE A 184 -1.10 -10.53 1.08
N PRO A 185 -0.56 -11.31 0.13
CA PRO A 185 -1.36 -11.98 -0.86
C PRO A 185 -2.22 -13.08 -0.23
N THR A 186 -3.45 -13.18 -0.71
CA THR A 186 -4.44 -14.15 -0.25
C THR A 186 -5.13 -14.81 -1.44
N LEU A 187 -5.34 -16.11 -1.31
CA LEU A 187 -6.11 -16.92 -2.25
C LEU A 187 -7.48 -17.20 -1.61
N ALA A 188 -7.91 -18.45 -1.55
CA ALA A 188 -9.19 -18.85 -0.95
C ALA A 188 -9.29 -18.64 0.58
N ALA A 189 -8.21 -18.23 1.25
CA ALA A 189 -8.17 -17.97 2.68
C ALA A 189 -7.38 -16.69 2.99
N THR A 190 -7.73 -16.05 4.10
CA THR A 190 -6.97 -14.92 4.66
C THR A 190 -5.64 -15.40 5.21
N VAL A 191 -4.60 -14.57 5.11
CA VAL A 191 -3.25 -14.89 5.57
C VAL A 191 -2.84 -13.86 6.62
N ASN A 192 -2.26 -14.35 7.71
CA ASN A 192 -1.69 -13.53 8.75
C ASN A 192 -0.20 -13.36 8.48
N ARG A 193 0.29 -12.14 8.68
CA ARG A 193 1.71 -11.86 8.76
C ARG A 193 2.11 -11.62 10.21
N GLY A 194 3.29 -12.10 10.59
CA GLY A 194 3.89 -11.85 11.91
C GLY A 194 4.41 -10.42 12.05
N ILE A 195 4.60 -9.98 13.28
CA ILE A 195 5.27 -8.70 13.57
C ILE A 195 6.73 -8.76 13.09
N ASP A 196 7.20 -7.70 12.44
CA ASP A 196 8.62 -7.55 12.19
C ASP A 196 9.32 -7.26 13.52
N THR A 197 10.36 -8.02 13.80
CA THR A 197 11.22 -7.76 14.94
C THR A 197 12.52 -7.19 14.42
N GLY A 198 12.95 -6.03 14.93
CA GLY A 198 14.30 -5.50 14.70
C GLY A 198 15.40 -6.36 15.34
N ILE A 199 15.04 -7.51 15.91
CA ILE A 199 15.89 -8.49 16.57
C ILE A 199 15.62 -9.82 15.89
N ALA A 200 16.47 -10.22 14.94
CA ALA A 200 16.45 -11.58 14.44
C ALA A 200 16.92 -12.51 15.57
N THR A 201 16.01 -13.27 16.18
CA THR A 201 16.37 -14.34 17.14
C THR A 201 16.92 -15.59 16.45
N GLN A 202 16.76 -15.67 15.12
CA GLN A 202 17.38 -16.63 14.22
C GLN A 202 17.74 -15.89 12.91
N PRO A 203 18.95 -16.04 12.37
CA PRO A 203 19.29 -15.48 11.06
C PRO A 203 18.37 -16.09 10.00
N ASN A 204 17.78 -15.25 9.15
CA ASN A 204 17.14 -15.72 7.94
C ASN A 204 18.24 -16.01 6.91
N ASP A 205 18.37 -17.27 6.55
CA ASP A 205 19.47 -17.91 5.80
C ASP A 205 19.69 -17.41 4.35
N ALA A 206 19.18 -16.24 4.00
CA ALA A 206 19.31 -15.63 2.66
C ALA A 206 19.87 -14.19 2.67
N LEU A 207 19.91 -13.50 3.82
CA LEU A 207 20.42 -12.13 3.88
C LEU A 207 21.53 -11.95 4.92
N TYR A 208 21.47 -12.68 6.04
CA TYR A 208 22.40 -12.50 7.16
C TYR A 208 22.72 -13.86 7.77
N THR A 209 23.99 -14.27 7.76
CA THR A 209 24.44 -15.54 8.36
C THR A 209 24.74 -15.37 9.85
N ASP A 210 24.48 -16.39 10.67
CA ASP A 210 24.91 -16.44 12.09
C ASP A 210 26.44 -16.35 12.27
N ASN A 211 27.20 -16.61 11.22
CA ASN A 211 28.65 -16.55 11.23
C ASN A 211 29.22 -15.11 11.22
N GLU A 212 28.46 -14.12 10.74
CA GLU A 212 28.92 -12.73 10.59
C GLU A 212 27.75 -11.76 10.86
N GLY A 213 27.79 -11.03 11.98
CA GLY A 213 26.73 -10.08 12.33
C GLY A 213 26.58 -8.97 11.29
N THR A 214 25.34 -8.61 10.95
CA THR A 214 25.06 -7.52 10.00
C THR A 214 24.48 -6.29 10.70
N LEU A 215 24.98 -5.11 10.30
CA LEU A 215 24.55 -3.81 10.81
C LEU A 215 23.90 -2.98 9.70
N PHE A 216 22.65 -2.61 9.89
CA PHE A 216 22.01 -1.57 9.09
C PHE A 216 22.10 -0.22 9.83
N PHE A 217 22.64 0.81 9.16
CA PHE A 217 22.75 2.16 9.70
C PHE A 217 22.33 3.18 8.64
N GLU A 218 21.41 4.08 9.02
CA GLU A 218 21.10 5.29 8.28
C GLU A 218 21.29 6.50 9.21
N GLY A 219 22.06 7.49 8.77
CA GLY A 219 22.30 8.69 9.54
C GLY A 219 22.67 9.88 8.65
N ARG A 220 22.34 11.09 9.11
CA ARG A 220 22.80 12.35 8.51
C ARG A 220 23.55 13.16 9.57
N MET A 221 24.74 13.65 9.23
CA MET A 221 25.48 14.59 10.08
C MET A 221 24.95 16.01 9.80
N VAL A 222 24.50 16.72 10.84
CA VAL A 222 23.78 18.01 10.68
C VAL A 222 24.71 19.23 10.76
N ASN A 223 25.98 19.06 11.16
CA ASN A 223 26.94 20.17 11.33
C ASN A 223 28.33 19.81 10.74
N ASP A 224 28.63 20.29 9.54
CA ASP A 224 29.95 20.18 8.88
C ASP A 224 30.82 21.42 9.17
N THR A 225 31.00 21.74 10.46
CA THR A 225 31.89 22.85 10.87
C THR A 225 33.11 22.37 11.65
N ASP A 226 33.20 21.07 11.92
CA ASP A 226 34.33 20.50 12.66
C ASP A 226 35.30 19.82 11.66
N PRO A 227 36.50 20.40 11.41
CA PRO A 227 37.45 19.88 10.44
C PRO A 227 38.17 18.59 10.90
N VAL A 228 37.67 17.92 11.94
CA VAL A 228 38.36 16.84 12.64
C VAL A 228 37.46 15.61 12.68
N PHE A 229 37.85 14.60 11.91
CA PHE A 229 37.45 13.18 12.00
C PHE A 229 36.28 12.87 12.95
N SER A 230 35.08 12.71 12.40
CA SER A 230 33.95 12.14 13.14
C SER A 230 33.82 10.67 12.84
N SER A 231 33.75 9.84 13.88
CA SER A 231 33.57 8.40 13.74
C SER A 231 32.46 7.90 14.64
N TRP A 232 31.67 6.97 14.13
CA TRP A 232 30.73 6.17 14.91
C TRP A 232 31.10 4.71 14.76
N GLY A 233 31.01 3.93 15.84
CA GLY A 233 31.41 2.54 15.79
C GLY A 233 30.83 1.70 16.91
N LEU A 234 30.87 0.39 16.70
CA LEU A 234 30.56 -0.63 17.68
C LEU A 234 31.86 -1.31 18.08
N SER A 235 32.06 -1.51 19.37
CA SER A 235 33.20 -2.28 19.89
C SER A 235 32.76 -3.10 21.09
N ASP A 236 33.43 -4.21 21.34
CA ASP A 236 33.31 -4.98 22.57
C ASP A 236 34.11 -4.36 23.74
N SER A 237 34.44 -3.06 23.64
CA SER A 237 35.37 -2.32 24.51
C SER A 237 36.86 -2.67 24.33
N ALA A 238 37.23 -3.55 23.40
CA ALA A 238 38.62 -3.75 22.98
C ALA A 238 38.99 -2.84 21.80
N SER A 239 40.28 -2.53 21.67
CA SER A 239 40.80 -1.68 20.58
C SER A 239 40.92 -2.42 19.23
N GLN A 240 40.76 -3.74 19.23
CA GLN A 240 40.95 -4.60 18.05
C GLN A 240 39.62 -5.09 17.47
N ASN A 241 38.59 -5.28 18.30
CA ASN A 241 37.29 -5.75 17.87
C ASN A 241 36.32 -4.57 17.76
N ARG A 242 36.46 -3.82 16.67
CA ARG A 242 35.57 -2.69 16.38
C ARG A 242 35.17 -2.64 14.91
N ALA A 243 33.91 -2.31 14.67
CA ALA A 243 33.43 -1.81 13.39
C ALA A 243 33.30 -0.29 13.52
N THR A 244 33.90 0.48 12.62
CA THR A 244 33.93 1.95 12.73
C THR A 244 33.69 2.58 11.37
N LEU A 245 32.67 3.43 11.29
CA LEU A 245 32.42 4.28 10.14
C LEU A 245 33.14 5.60 10.35
N TYR A 246 34.01 5.94 9.40
CA TYR A 246 34.74 7.20 9.39
C TYR A 246 34.07 8.18 8.43
N TYR A 247 33.94 9.42 8.88
CA TYR A 247 33.66 10.56 8.02
C TYR A 247 34.93 11.38 7.83
N GLN A 248 35.40 11.47 6.59
CA GLN A 248 36.57 12.27 6.21
C GLN A 248 36.34 12.86 4.82
N ASP A 249 36.59 14.15 4.64
CA ASP A 249 36.57 14.84 3.34
C ASP A 249 35.29 14.56 2.54
N THR A 250 34.11 14.70 3.17
CA THR A 250 32.78 14.45 2.58
C THR A 250 32.49 13.01 2.15
N ARG A 251 33.33 12.03 2.54
CA ARG A 251 33.17 10.62 2.20
C ARG A 251 32.96 9.77 3.44
N ILE A 252 32.09 8.77 3.33
CA ILE A 252 31.96 7.69 4.33
C ILE A 252 32.93 6.58 3.93
N ARG A 253 33.75 6.14 4.90
CA ARG A 253 34.61 4.95 4.76
C ARG A 253 34.26 3.94 5.85
N CYS A 254 34.19 2.66 5.48
CA CYS A 254 34.12 1.52 6.39
C CYS A 254 35.54 0.96 6.54
#